data_AF-A0A2V9NYM8-F1
#
_entry.id   AF-A0A2V9NYM8-F1
#
_cell.length_a   1.000
_cell.length_b   1.000
_cell.length_c   1.000
_cell.angle_alpha   90.00
_cell.angle_beta   90.00
_cell.angle_gamma   90.00
#
_symmetry.space_group_name_H-M   'P 1'
#
loop_
_entity.id
_entity.type
_entity.pdbx_description
1 polymer ?
#
loop_
_entity_poly.entity_id
_entity_poly.type
_entity_poly.pdbx_seq_one_letter_code
_entity_poly.pdbx_strand_id
1 'polypeptide(L)'
;ERLTQKIGLSMPKIYVIPNDSPNAFATGRNPSHASVAVTQGILNLLNDEELEGVLAHELGHVRNRDILISSIAATVAGAITYVAEIGRWGMIFGGYERDDNNRGGGI
;
A
#
# COMPACT_ATOMS: atom_id res chain seq x y z
N GLU A 1 -12.20 -22.31 3.53
CA GLU A 1 -12.45 -22.62 4.96
C GLU A 1 -11.24 -23.24 5.68
N ARG A 2 -10.65 -24.34 5.18
CA ARG A 2 -9.49 -24.99 5.84
C ARG A 2 -8.32 -24.03 6.10
N LEU A 3 -7.96 -23.22 5.11
CA LEU A 3 -6.87 -22.24 5.22
C LEU A 3 -7.12 -21.22 6.34
N THR A 4 -8.30 -20.60 6.35
CA THR A 4 -8.66 -19.54 7.30
C THR A 4 -8.72 -20.07 8.73
N GLN A 5 -9.21 -21.30 8.93
CA GLN A 5 -9.18 -21.96 10.24
C GLN A 5 -7.75 -22.19 10.75
N LYS A 6 -6.83 -22.68 9.90
CA LYS A 6 -5.42 -22.89 10.27
C LYS A 6 -4.73 -21.61 10.75
N ILE A 7 -5.12 -20.46 10.20
CA ILE A 7 -4.50 -19.16 10.50
C ILE A 7 -5.31 -18.29 11.46
N GLY A 8 -6.42 -18.81 12.02
CA GLY A 8 -7.27 -18.08 12.96
C GLY A 8 -7.93 -16.83 12.36
N LEU A 9 -8.25 -16.84 11.07
CA LEU A 9 -8.95 -15.77 10.38
C LEU A 9 -10.44 -16.09 10.20
N SER A 10 -11.29 -15.07 10.30
CA SER A 10 -12.67 -15.14 9.82
C SER A 10 -12.69 -15.40 8.32
N MET A 11 -13.66 -16.18 7.83
CA MET A 11 -13.78 -16.48 6.41
C MET A 11 -14.04 -15.18 5.62
N PRO A 12 -13.15 -14.76 4.71
CA PRO A 12 -13.39 -13.59 3.87
C PRO A 12 -14.47 -13.89 2.83
N LYS A 13 -15.06 -12.83 2.29
CA LYS A 13 -15.94 -12.96 1.12
C LYS A 13 -15.11 -13.42 -0.08
N ILE A 14 -15.60 -14.43 -0.80
CA ILE A 14 -14.94 -14.97 -1.99
C ILE A 14 -15.71 -14.53 -3.23
N TYR A 15 -14.99 -14.06 -4.24
CA TYR A 15 -15.54 -13.65 -5.53
C TYR A 15 -14.83 -14.37 -6.66
N VAL A 16 -15.59 -14.74 -7.69
CA VAL A 16 -15.07 -15.24 -8.96
C VAL A 16 -15.28 -14.17 -10.03
N ILE A 17 -14.20 -13.75 -10.68
CA ILE A 17 -14.20 -12.76 -11.74
C ILE A 17 -14.18 -13.50 -13.08
N PRO A 18 -15.15 -13.25 -13.99
CA PRO A 18 -15.18 -13.86 -15.32
C PRO A 18 -14.13 -13.21 -16.24
N ASN A 19 -12.86 -13.54 -16.01
CA ASN A 19 -11.72 -13.09 -16.79
C ASN A 19 -10.79 -14.29 -17.01
N ASP A 20 -10.30 -14.46 -18.23
CA ASP A 20 -9.42 -15.58 -18.63
C ASP A 20 -7.95 -15.36 -18.22
N SER A 21 -7.57 -14.13 -17.89
CA SER A 21 -6.22 -13.84 -17.38
C SER A 21 -6.06 -14.41 -15.96
N PRO A 22 -5.10 -15.31 -15.71
CA PRO A 22 -4.94 -15.96 -14.41
C PRO A 22 -4.45 -14.96 -13.37
N ASN A 23 -5.26 -14.77 -12.33
CA ASN A 23 -4.97 -13.90 -11.19
C ASN A 23 -5.80 -14.29 -9.96
N ALA A 24 -5.24 -14.04 -8.78
CA ALA A 24 -5.92 -14.07 -7.49
C ALA A 24 -5.33 -12.97 -6.60
N PHE A 25 -6.16 -12.28 -5.83
CA PHE A 25 -5.68 -11.25 -4.91
C PHE A 25 -6.62 -11.09 -3.72
N ALA A 26 -6.06 -10.65 -2.60
CA ALA A 26 -6.82 -10.27 -1.42
C ALA A 26 -6.84 -8.76 -1.20
N THR A 27 -7.96 -8.25 -0.68
CA THR A 27 -8.15 -6.84 -0.34
C THR A 27 -8.98 -6.69 0.93
N GLY A 28 -8.89 -5.53 1.58
CA GLY A 28 -9.64 -5.22 2.80
C GLY A 28 -8.84 -4.40 3.79
N ARG A 29 -9.53 -3.75 4.72
CA ARG A 29 -8.91 -2.86 5.72
C ARG A 29 -8.36 -3.61 6.94
N ASN A 30 -8.90 -4.79 7.22
CA ASN A 30 -8.48 -5.66 8.30
C ASN A 30 -8.93 -7.10 8.01
N PRO A 31 -8.43 -8.10 8.75
CA PRO A 31 -8.75 -9.50 8.47
C PRO A 31 -10.23 -9.86 8.60
N SER A 32 -10.99 -9.13 9.43
CA SER A 32 -12.44 -9.30 9.61
C SER A 32 -13.26 -8.76 8.44
N HIS A 33 -12.70 -7.82 7.67
CA HIS A 33 -13.33 -7.20 6.50
C HIS A 33 -12.52 -7.47 5.23
N ALA A 34 -11.84 -8.61 5.18
CA ALA A 34 -11.11 -9.04 4.00
C ALA A 34 -12.04 -9.67 2.95
N SER A 35 -11.65 -9.54 1.69
CA SER A 35 -12.27 -10.16 0.53
C SER A 35 -11.17 -10.74 -0.35
N VAL A 36 -11.42 -11.89 -0.94
CA VAL A 36 -10.51 -12.54 -1.87
C VAL A 36 -11.24 -12.68 -3.20
N ALA A 37 -10.56 -12.32 -4.27
CA ALA A 37 -11.07 -12.49 -5.63
C ALA A 37 -10.13 -13.42 -6.39
N VAL A 38 -10.73 -14.35 -7.12
CA VAL A 38 -10.05 -15.24 -8.06
C VAL A 38 -10.66 -15.07 -9.44
N THR A 39 -9.86 -15.25 -10.48
CA THR A 39 -10.33 -15.18 -11.88
C THR A 39 -10.75 -16.55 -12.38
N GLN A 40 -11.62 -16.63 -13.39
CA GLN A 40 -11.91 -17.90 -14.06
C GLN A 40 -10.63 -18.50 -14.68
N GLY A 41 -9.75 -17.65 -15.21
CA GLY A 41 -8.46 -18.04 -15.77
C GLY A 41 -7.57 -18.81 -14.80
N ILE A 42 -7.46 -18.36 -13.53
CA ILE A 42 -6.63 -19.07 -12.54
C ILE A 42 -7.25 -20.41 -12.14
N LEU A 43 -8.58 -20.50 -12.05
CA LEU A 43 -9.31 -21.73 -11.74
C LEU A 43 -9.18 -22.78 -12.85
N ASN A 44 -9.05 -22.35 -14.11
CA ASN A 44 -8.86 -23.25 -15.24
C ASN A 44 -7.40 -23.68 -15.41
N LEU A 45 -6.45 -22.89 -14.87
CA LEU A 45 -5.02 -23.10 -15.05
C LEU A 45 -4.39 -23.94 -13.94
N LEU A 46 -4.75 -23.68 -12.68
CA LEU A 46 -4.14 -24.30 -11.52
C LEU A 46 -4.98 -25.47 -11.02
N ASN A 47 -4.31 -26.49 -10.50
CA ASN A 47 -4.98 -27.54 -9.72
C ASN A 47 -5.28 -27.06 -8.28
N ASP A 48 -6.05 -27.85 -7.54
CA ASP A 48 -6.51 -27.50 -6.18
C ASP A 48 -5.35 -27.21 -5.21
N GLU A 49 -4.23 -27.94 -5.31
CA GLU A 49 -3.08 -27.82 -4.42
C GLU A 49 -2.28 -26.54 -4.72
N GLU A 50 -2.10 -26.23 -6.01
CA GLU A 50 -1.49 -24.97 -6.47
C GLU A 50 -2.34 -23.77 -6.10
N LEU A 51 -3.66 -23.85 -6.34
CA LEU A 51 -4.60 -22.79 -5.99
C LEU A 51 -4.63 -22.55 -4.48
N GLU A 52 -4.59 -23.63 -3.68
CA GLU A 52 -4.48 -23.51 -2.23
C GLU A 52 -3.19 -22.78 -1.83
N GLY A 53 -2.06 -23.09 -2.46
CA GLY A 53 -0.79 -22.40 -2.22
C GLY A 53 -0.88 -20.89 -2.47
N VAL A 54 -1.49 -20.49 -3.60
CA VAL A 54 -1.73 -19.09 -3.94
C VAL A 54 -2.65 -18.42 -2.92
N LEU A 55 -3.78 -19.05 -2.58
CA LEU A 55 -4.72 -18.50 -1.60
C LEU A 55 -4.10 -18.40 -0.20
N ALA A 56 -3.24 -19.34 0.19
CA ALA A 56 -2.53 -19.30 1.47
C ALA A 56 -1.56 -18.10 1.53
N HIS A 57 -0.84 -17.83 0.44
CA HIS A 57 0.04 -16.67 0.31
C HIS A 57 -0.74 -15.36 0.47
N GLU A 58 -1.82 -15.19 -0.30
CA GLU A 58 -2.67 -14.00 -0.26
C GLU A 58 -3.32 -13.78 1.12
N LEU A 59 -3.82 -14.85 1.75
CA LEU A 59 -4.36 -14.78 3.12
C LEU A 59 -3.29 -14.45 4.16
N GLY A 60 -2.03 -14.82 3.92
CA GLY A 60 -0.88 -14.43 4.74
C GLY A 60 -0.69 -12.92 4.78
N HIS A 61 -0.74 -12.26 3.61
CA HIS A 61 -0.67 -10.79 3.52
C HIS A 61 -1.81 -10.09 4.23
N VAL A 62 -3.03 -10.64 4.15
CA VAL A 62 -4.20 -10.14 4.90
C VAL A 62 -3.96 -10.24 6.40
N ARG A 63 -3.50 -11.42 6.87
CA ARG A 63 -3.25 -11.65 8.30
C ARG A 63 -2.22 -10.68 8.85
N ASN A 64 -1.13 -10.48 8.13
CA ASN A 64 -0.01 -9.64 8.54
C ASN A 64 -0.25 -8.14 8.33
N ARG A 65 -1.35 -7.78 7.65
CA ARG A 65 -1.77 -6.39 7.35
C ARG A 65 -0.76 -5.65 6.48
N ASP A 66 -0.11 -6.36 5.57
CA ASP A 66 0.99 -5.81 4.76
C ASP A 66 0.53 -4.58 3.94
N ILE A 67 -0.66 -4.64 3.33
CA ILE A 67 -1.24 -3.53 2.57
C ILE A 67 -1.39 -2.26 3.44
N LEU A 68 -1.87 -2.42 4.68
CA LEU A 68 -2.04 -1.31 5.61
C LEU A 68 -0.70 -0.73 6.02
N ILE A 69 0.26 -1.59 6.35
CA ILE A 69 1.61 -1.19 6.77
C ILE A 69 2.29 -0.42 5.63
N SER A 70 2.27 -0.94 4.41
CA SER A 70 2.83 -0.27 3.23
C SER A 70 2.15 1.07 2.96
N SER A 71 0.82 1.15 3.09
CA SER A 71 0.08 2.39 2.90
C SER A 71 0.46 3.46 3.94
N ILE A 72 0.59 3.07 5.21
CA ILE A 72 1.03 3.96 6.28
C ILE A 72 2.47 4.41 6.04
N ALA A 73 3.37 3.48 5.72
CA ALA A 73 4.77 3.78 5.43
C ALA A 73 4.91 4.77 4.26
N ALA A 74 4.18 4.55 3.16
CA ALA A 74 4.15 5.46 2.01
C ALA A 74 3.60 6.84 2.39
N THR A 75 2.56 6.90 3.22
CA THR A 75 1.99 8.17 3.71
C THR A 75 2.99 8.96 4.54
N VAL A 76 3.69 8.30 5.48
CA VAL A 76 4.72 8.93 6.32
C VAL A 76 5.89 9.40 5.47
N ALA A 77 6.38 8.58 4.54
CA ALA A 77 7.44 8.96 3.62
C ALA A 77 7.04 10.19 2.79
N GLY A 78 5.83 10.19 2.21
CA GLY A 78 5.30 11.33 1.46
C GLY A 78 5.19 12.61 2.29
N ALA A 79 4.76 12.51 3.55
CA ALA A 79 4.69 13.66 4.46
C ALA A 79 6.08 14.25 4.74
N ILE A 80 7.08 13.41 4.98
CA ILE A 80 8.47 13.84 5.20
C ILE A 80 9.01 14.53 3.93
N THR A 81 8.82 13.92 2.75
CA THR A 81 9.24 14.52 1.48
C THR A 81 8.59 15.87 1.26
N TYR A 82 7.30 16.01 1.55
CA TYR A 82 6.58 17.27 1.41
C TYR A 82 7.14 18.37 2.33
N VAL A 83 7.41 18.06 3.61
CA VAL A 83 8.02 19.01 4.55
C VAL A 83 9.44 19.40 4.11
N ALA A 84 10.24 18.44 3.66
CA ALA A 84 11.59 18.70 3.16
C ALA A 84 11.56 19.63 1.93
N GLU A 85 10.59 19.44 1.02
CA GLU A 85 10.44 20.26 -0.18
C GLU A 85 10.02 21.70 0.18
N ILE A 86 9.08 21.88 1.13
CA ILE A 86 8.74 23.22 1.65
C ILE A 86 9.99 23.90 2.24
N GLY A 87 10.75 23.19 3.07
CA GLY A 87 11.99 23.71 3.66
C GLY A 87 13.02 24.09 2.61
N ARG A 88 13.20 23.25 1.59
CA ARG A 88 14.10 23.51 0.46
C ARG A 88 13.72 24.77 -0.30
N TRP A 89 12.45 24.93 -0.65
CA TRP A 89 11.96 26.15 -1.32
C TRP A 89 12.03 27.39 -0.41
N GLY A 90 11.75 27.24 0.88
CA GLY A 90 11.91 28.31 1.86
C GLY A 90 13.35 28.80 1.99
N MET A 91 14.35 27.91 1.90
CA MET A 91 15.76 28.31 1.85
C MET A 91 16.14 29.00 0.53
N ILE A 92 15.65 28.50 -0.60
CA ILE A 92 15.95 29.04 -1.93
C ILE A 92 15.30 30.42 -2.13
N PHE A 93 14.03 30.59 -1.75
CA PHE A 93 13.29 31.84 -1.99
C PHE A 93 13.30 32.80 -0.79
N GLY A 94 13.48 32.30 0.44
CA GLY A 94 13.60 33.13 1.65
C GLY A 94 15.05 33.56 1.97
N GLY A 95 16.05 33.01 1.28
CA GLY A 95 17.47 33.37 1.44
C GLY A 95 17.91 34.64 0.73
N TYR A 96 17.03 35.30 -0.04
CA TYR A 96 17.35 36.51 -0.81
C TYR A 96 17.03 37.84 -0.11
N GLU A 97 16.51 37.82 1.13
CA GLU A 97 16.34 39.02 1.97
C GLU A 97 17.32 39.02 3.14
N ARG A 98 18.63 39.05 2.85
CA ARG A 98 19.62 39.52 3.83
C ARG A 98 20.57 40.53 3.19
N ASP A 99 20.42 41.75 3.67
CA ASP A 99 21.34 42.88 3.67
C ASP A 99 21.56 43.63 2.36
N ASP A 100 20.62 44.53 2.06
CA ASP A 100 20.93 45.83 1.45
C ASP A 100 20.55 46.95 2.43
N ASN A 101 21.28 47.04 3.55
CA ASN A 101 21.19 48.14 4.51
C ASN A 101 22.59 48.51 5.01
N ASN A 102 23.45 48.99 4.10
CA ASN A 102 24.61 49.78 4.53
C ASN A 102 24.84 51.00 3.62
N ARG A 103 24.12 52.07 3.99
CA ARG A 103 24.58 53.47 4.06
C ARG A 103 25.00 54.15 2.76
N GLY A 104 24.06 54.95 2.24
CA GLY A 104 24.38 56.31 1.83
C GLY A 104 24.76 57.19 3.03
N GLY A 105 25.72 58.09 2.82
CA GLY A 105 26.14 59.16 3.75
C GLY A 105 27.65 59.07 4.06
N GLY A 106 28.51 60.02 3.72
CA GLY A 106 28.38 61.32 3.08
C GLY A 106 29.78 61.81 2.65
N ILE A 107 29.81 62.95 1.95
CA ILE A 107 30.92 63.79 1.47
C ILE A 107 32.38 63.41 1.83
#